data_AF-A0A8T3QP18-F1
#
_entry.id   AF-A0A8T3QP18-F1
#
_cell.length_a   1.000
_cell.length_b   1.000
_cell.length_c   1.000
_cell.angle_alpha   90.00
_cell.angle_beta   90.00
_cell.angle_gamma   90.00
#
_symmetry.space_group_name_H-M   'P 1'
#
loop_
_entity.id
_entity.type
_entity.pdbx_description
1 polymer ?
#
loop_
_entity_poly.entity_id
_entity_poly.type
_entity_poly.pdbx_seq_one_letter_code
_entity_poly.pdbx_strand_id
1 'polypeptide(L)'
;MSTHRLSATQFIRRPIEEVFDFFSRPENLGRITPASMGFEFLTEDRDMRSGLEIRYRIRPLFIPLTWTTKITGYEPPTGFEDVQLSGPYARWEHTHTFEAVPDGTVVRDEILYAVPFGPLGDLANRLVVRSELARIFRHRAETIRTVFAAAAEPTGTTVAVAGGTGFVGGAIATELYRRGHDVRVLSHRGESARGGLSDAIDIRLADVQTGVGLIDALRGVDVLVIALAFKNSPIEAPRKHQTFVEVDAAGTERLLAAARAAGVRRIVYLSGAGAAADAKRHWFRAKWRAEEAVRGSGLTWTIIRPTWIYGPRDVSLNRFVGFARRLFMVPLTNTGSQLLAPVFIDDAAALAADSVEAEAAANQVFELGGPETLTMRRIIATALRVARLRRPIVPGPTPLIKLAAIPLSWLPTPILTPDAVDFINQPATVDLSPLLERMPRRLTPLEEGLATYLAPPTGDATLAFDVATDPARAVTAGP
;
A
#
# COMPACT_ATOMS: atom_id res chain seq x y z
N MET A 1 33.72 -0.99 -14.67
CA MET A 1 32.44 -1.14 -13.96
C MET A 1 31.69 0.16 -14.14
N SER A 2 30.49 0.13 -14.71
CA SER A 2 29.78 1.37 -15.03
C SER A 2 29.18 1.96 -13.75
N THR A 3 29.42 3.25 -13.53
CA THR A 3 28.75 3.99 -12.45
C THR A 3 27.47 4.59 -13.00
N HIS A 4 26.38 4.42 -12.27
CA HIS A 4 25.06 4.92 -12.62
C HIS A 4 24.64 5.98 -11.61
N ARG A 5 23.92 7.00 -12.10
CA ARG A 5 23.30 8.02 -11.26
C ARG A 5 21.79 7.83 -11.30
N LEU A 6 21.17 7.88 -10.13
CA LEU A 6 19.74 8.08 -9.98
C LEU A 6 19.54 9.37 -9.20
N SER A 7 18.74 10.29 -9.74
CA SER A 7 18.27 11.45 -9.00
C SER A 7 16.77 11.36 -8.79
N ALA A 8 16.32 11.68 -7.59
CA ALA A 8 14.92 11.86 -7.27
C ALA A 8 14.74 13.23 -6.62
N THR A 9 13.67 13.94 -6.96
CA THR A 9 13.31 15.20 -6.31
C THR A 9 11.87 15.13 -5.90
N GLN A 10 11.55 15.64 -4.70
CA GLN A 10 10.20 15.69 -4.17
C GLN A 10 9.91 17.01 -3.46
N PHE A 11 8.76 17.62 -3.74
CA PHE A 11 8.24 18.74 -2.96
C PHE A 11 7.31 18.26 -1.84
N ILE A 12 7.49 18.80 -0.64
CA ILE A 12 6.70 18.50 0.56
C ILE A 12 6.20 19.81 1.14
N ARG A 13 4.88 19.94 1.32
CA ARG A 13 4.24 21.15 1.89
C ARG A 13 4.35 21.16 3.42
N ARG A 14 5.59 21.19 3.92
CA ARG A 14 5.96 21.28 5.34
C ARG A 14 7.28 22.05 5.53
N PRO A 15 7.48 22.68 6.69
CA PRO A 15 8.74 23.33 7.05
C PRO A 15 9.93 22.36 6.98
N ILE A 16 11.11 22.87 6.67
CA ILE A 16 12.32 22.07 6.48
C ILE A 16 12.71 21.33 7.76
N GLU A 17 12.43 21.91 8.93
CA GLU A 17 12.75 21.31 10.23
C GLU A 17 11.95 20.04 10.47
N GLU A 18 10.64 20.06 10.18
CA GLU A 18 9.74 18.91 10.33
C GLU A 18 10.10 17.81 9.31
N VAL A 19 10.39 18.21 8.07
CA VAL A 19 10.81 17.29 7.03
C VAL A 19 12.13 16.65 7.39
N PHE A 20 13.16 17.44 7.72
CA PHE A 20 14.49 16.94 8.05
C PHE A 20 14.47 16.02 9.27
N ASP A 21 13.74 16.36 10.33
CA ASP A 21 13.60 15.52 11.53
C ASP A 21 13.02 14.13 11.21
N PHE A 22 12.09 14.03 10.25
CA PHE A 22 11.63 12.72 9.79
C PHE A 22 12.75 11.92 9.09
N PHE A 23 13.54 12.54 8.21
CA PHE A 23 14.60 11.82 7.48
C PHE A 23 15.84 11.53 8.33
N SER A 24 16.11 12.34 9.35
CA SER A 24 17.25 12.15 10.25
C SER A 24 17.03 11.02 11.24
N ARG A 25 15.81 10.51 11.41
CA ARG A 25 15.51 9.36 12.28
C ARG A 25 15.74 8.03 11.55
N PRO A 26 16.76 7.22 11.92
CA PRO A 26 17.07 5.97 11.22
C PRO A 26 15.91 4.96 11.21
N GLU A 27 14.99 5.04 12.18
CA GLU A 27 13.80 4.19 12.29
C GLU A 27 12.86 4.38 11.08
N ASN A 28 12.81 5.61 10.54
CA ASN A 28 11.92 5.97 9.45
C ASN A 28 12.36 5.37 8.12
N LEU A 29 13.60 4.88 8.00
CA LEU A 29 14.09 4.17 6.81
C LEU A 29 13.22 2.95 6.48
N GLY A 30 12.76 2.23 7.52
CA GLY A 30 11.85 1.10 7.35
C GLY A 30 10.45 1.50 6.87
N ARG A 31 9.98 2.71 7.21
CA ARG A 31 8.66 3.23 6.80
C ARG A 31 8.62 3.56 5.32
N ILE A 32 9.69 4.18 4.81
CA ILE A 32 9.80 4.61 3.40
C ILE A 32 10.36 3.52 2.48
N THR A 33 10.67 2.35 3.02
CA THR A 33 11.10 1.17 2.26
C THR A 33 9.91 0.25 1.95
N PRO A 34 9.72 -0.20 0.70
CA PRO A 34 8.67 -1.16 0.37
C PRO A 34 8.63 -2.37 1.31
N ALA A 35 7.47 -2.63 1.92
CA ALA A 35 7.28 -3.75 2.86
C ALA A 35 7.69 -5.11 2.30
N SER A 36 7.63 -5.30 0.97
CA SER A 36 8.09 -6.51 0.28
C SER A 36 9.58 -6.81 0.48
N MET A 37 10.39 -5.80 0.82
CA MET A 37 11.81 -5.99 1.14
C MET A 37 12.04 -6.40 2.59
N GLY A 38 11.00 -6.48 3.42
CA GLY A 38 11.09 -7.03 4.78
C GLY A 38 12.19 -6.37 5.62
N PHE A 39 12.20 -5.04 5.60
CA PHE A 39 13.20 -4.24 6.30
C PHE A 39 13.19 -4.52 7.81
N GLU A 40 14.36 -4.82 8.35
CA GLU A 40 14.56 -5.10 9.78
C GLU A 40 15.82 -4.37 10.23
N PHE A 41 15.66 -3.45 11.17
CA PHE A 41 16.76 -2.65 11.69
C PHE A 41 17.54 -3.47 12.73
N LEU A 42 18.88 -3.50 12.62
CA LEU A 42 19.76 -4.30 13.47
C LEU A 42 20.64 -3.47 14.40
N THR A 43 20.83 -2.17 14.12
CA THR A 43 21.60 -1.26 15.00
C THR A 43 20.73 -0.76 16.17
N GLU A 44 21.33 -0.60 17.35
CA GLU A 44 20.65 0.00 18.50
C GLU A 44 20.81 1.53 18.55
N ASP A 45 21.98 2.05 18.18
CA ASP A 45 22.28 3.48 18.10
C ASP A 45 21.44 4.17 17.01
N ARG A 46 20.66 5.16 17.44
CA ARG A 46 19.69 5.90 16.61
C ARG A 46 20.06 7.36 16.42
N ASP A 47 21.14 7.81 17.02
CA ASP A 47 21.51 9.22 17.00
C ASP A 47 22.27 9.56 15.72
N MET A 48 21.59 10.26 14.80
CA MET A 48 22.10 10.58 13.49
C MET A 48 23.25 11.57 13.55
N ARG A 49 24.43 11.14 13.08
CA ARG A 49 25.66 11.93 13.06
C ARG A 49 26.66 11.36 12.05
N SER A 50 27.62 12.17 11.60
CA SER A 50 28.74 11.67 10.81
C SER A 50 29.49 10.58 11.59
N GLY A 51 29.79 9.48 10.90
CA GLY A 51 30.42 8.29 11.47
C GLY A 51 29.45 7.20 11.93
N LEU A 52 28.14 7.47 12.05
CA LEU A 52 27.15 6.46 12.44
C LEU A 52 27.11 5.30 11.41
N GLU A 53 27.25 4.07 11.90
CA GLU A 53 27.06 2.87 11.09
C GLU A 53 25.68 2.27 11.32
N ILE A 54 24.90 2.17 10.24
CA ILE A 54 23.54 1.67 10.28
C ILE A 54 23.53 0.30 9.60
N ARG A 55 23.14 -0.73 10.37
CA ARG A 55 23.01 -2.10 9.90
C ARG A 55 21.55 -2.52 9.87
N TYR A 56 21.14 -3.09 8.75
CA TYR A 56 19.77 -3.57 8.56
C TYR A 56 19.74 -4.79 7.64
N ARG A 57 18.64 -5.55 7.71
CA ARG A 57 18.37 -6.69 6.83
C ARG A 57 17.26 -6.33 5.85
N ILE A 58 17.48 -6.65 4.58
CA ILE A 58 16.49 -6.48 3.51
C ILE A 58 16.45 -7.71 2.60
N ARG A 59 15.42 -7.78 1.77
CA ARG A 59 15.17 -8.83 0.78
C ARG A 59 14.98 -8.23 -0.63
N PRO A 60 15.98 -7.57 -1.23
CA PRO A 60 15.87 -7.09 -2.60
C PRO A 60 15.64 -8.28 -3.53
N LEU A 61 14.63 -8.19 -4.40
CA LEU A 61 14.20 -9.31 -5.26
C LEU A 61 13.98 -10.64 -4.49
N PHE A 62 13.57 -10.55 -3.22
CA PHE A 62 13.34 -11.68 -2.29
C PHE A 62 14.59 -12.41 -1.77
N ILE A 63 15.80 -11.94 -2.08
CA ILE A 63 17.05 -12.54 -1.59
C ILE A 63 17.44 -11.86 -0.27
N PRO A 64 17.44 -12.54 0.89
CA PRO A 64 17.80 -11.94 2.16
C PRO A 64 19.29 -11.61 2.21
N LEU A 65 19.62 -10.39 2.63
CA LEU A 65 20.98 -9.93 2.89
C LEU A 65 21.01 -8.88 4.01
N THR A 66 22.19 -8.73 4.60
CA THR A 66 22.51 -7.63 5.53
C THR A 66 23.19 -6.53 4.76
N TRP A 67 22.74 -5.29 4.96
CA TRP A 67 23.34 -4.09 4.41
C TRP A 67 23.84 -3.22 5.57
N THR A 68 25.10 -2.83 5.51
CA THR A 68 25.73 -1.86 6.41
C THR A 68 26.04 -0.59 5.63
N THR A 69 25.48 0.53 6.06
CA THR A 69 25.79 1.87 5.56
C THR A 69 26.47 2.70 6.65
N LYS A 70 27.16 3.76 6.24
CA LYS A 70 27.81 4.72 7.13
C LYS A 70 27.44 6.13 6.72
N ILE A 71 27.04 6.94 7.69
CA ILE A 71 26.82 8.38 7.48
C ILE A 71 28.18 9.05 7.36
N THR A 72 28.48 9.68 6.22
CA THR A 72 29.76 10.38 5.97
C THR A 72 29.63 11.88 6.19
N GLY A 73 28.51 12.47 5.80
CA GLY A 73 28.17 13.88 6.00
C GLY A 73 26.86 14.02 6.78
N TYR A 74 26.78 15.01 7.66
CA TYR A 74 25.57 15.34 8.41
C TYR A 74 25.52 16.84 8.71
N GLU A 75 24.66 17.55 8.00
CA GLU A 75 24.51 19.01 8.04
C GLU A 75 23.04 19.36 8.29
N PRO A 76 22.55 19.29 9.53
CA PRO A 76 21.15 19.61 9.83
C PRO A 76 20.87 21.11 9.65
N PRO A 77 19.71 21.51 9.05
CA PRO A 77 18.67 20.68 8.45
C PRO A 77 18.81 20.53 6.92
N THR A 78 19.97 20.82 6.34
CA THR A 78 20.16 20.98 4.89
C THR A 78 20.57 19.70 4.17
N GLY A 79 21.15 18.70 4.85
CA GLY A 79 21.51 17.45 4.19
C GLY A 79 22.26 16.44 5.03
N PHE A 80 22.39 15.24 4.46
CA PHE A 80 23.27 14.19 4.96
C PHE A 80 23.65 13.22 3.84
N GLU A 81 24.73 12.49 4.05
CA GLU A 81 25.27 11.54 3.07
C GLU A 81 25.50 10.19 3.72
N ASP A 82 25.12 9.13 3.02
CA ASP A 82 25.45 7.77 3.41
C ASP A 82 26.14 7.00 2.30
N VAL A 83 27.08 6.15 2.73
CA VAL A 83 27.80 5.25 1.83
C VAL A 83 27.62 3.80 2.28
N GLN A 84 27.57 2.88 1.35
CA GLN A 84 27.60 1.46 1.69
C GLN A 84 29.01 1.03 2.10
N LEU A 85 29.13 0.39 3.27
CA LEU A 85 30.33 -0.35 3.66
C LEU A 85 30.27 -1.80 3.17
N SER A 86 29.09 -2.43 3.25
CA SER A 86 28.85 -3.79 2.77
C SER A 86 27.39 -3.96 2.38
N GLY A 87 27.10 -4.56 1.23
CA GLY A 87 25.73 -4.67 0.72
C GLY A 87 25.66 -5.21 -0.72
N PRO A 88 24.49 -5.06 -1.39
CA PRO A 88 24.23 -5.66 -2.70
C PRO A 88 24.96 -4.98 -3.87
N TYR A 89 25.50 -3.79 -3.67
CA TYR A 89 26.17 -3.02 -4.70
C TYR A 89 27.70 -3.13 -4.57
N ALA A 90 28.43 -2.86 -5.65
CA ALA A 90 29.88 -2.69 -5.59
C ALA A 90 30.26 -1.26 -5.14
N ARG A 91 29.36 -0.29 -5.38
CA ARG A 91 29.43 1.09 -4.88
C ARG A 91 28.01 1.59 -4.64
N TRP A 92 27.81 2.30 -3.54
CA TRP A 92 26.57 3.01 -3.24
C TRP A 92 26.91 4.22 -2.39
N GLU A 93 26.59 5.39 -2.91
CA GLU A 93 26.68 6.69 -2.25
C GLU A 93 25.33 7.35 -2.45
N HIS A 94 24.71 7.79 -1.36
CA HIS A 94 23.40 8.42 -1.37
C HIS A 94 23.49 9.75 -0.62
N THR A 95 23.30 10.82 -1.37
CA THR A 95 23.22 12.18 -0.84
C THR A 95 21.76 12.61 -0.73
N HIS A 96 21.40 13.11 0.45
CA HIS A 96 20.12 13.73 0.73
C HIS A 96 20.32 15.22 0.93
N THR A 97 19.58 16.04 0.19
CA THR A 97 19.58 17.51 0.35
C THR A 97 18.16 18.03 0.54
N PHE A 98 18.05 19.06 1.36
CA PHE A 98 16.80 19.69 1.77
C PHE A 98 16.92 21.20 1.56
N GLU A 99 15.96 21.76 0.85
CA GLU A 99 15.92 23.19 0.52
C GLU A 99 14.56 23.76 0.93
N ALA A 100 14.57 24.76 1.80
CA ALA A 100 13.37 25.50 2.17
C ALA A 100 12.94 26.39 0.98
N VAL A 101 11.67 26.29 0.61
CA VAL A 101 11.03 27.10 -0.43
C VAL A 101 9.75 27.75 0.14
N PRO A 102 9.19 28.81 -0.47
CA PRO A 102 8.10 29.59 0.14
C PRO A 102 6.90 28.77 0.65
N ASP A 103 6.56 27.66 -0.02
CA ASP A 103 5.41 26.82 0.32
C ASP A 103 5.79 25.46 0.95
N GLY A 104 7.04 25.26 1.35
CA GLY A 104 7.48 24.01 1.97
C GLY A 104 8.95 23.67 1.76
N THR A 105 9.23 22.40 1.48
CA THR A 105 10.59 21.87 1.37
C THR A 105 10.75 21.05 0.11
N VAL A 106 11.85 21.28 -0.62
CA VAL A 106 12.29 20.40 -1.71
C VAL A 106 13.34 19.44 -1.18
N VAL A 107 13.05 18.15 -1.28
CA VAL A 107 13.97 17.05 -0.94
C VAL A 107 14.58 16.54 -2.25
N ARG A 108 15.91 16.45 -2.33
CA ARG A 108 16.60 15.80 -3.44
C ARG A 108 17.45 14.64 -2.94
N ASP A 109 17.24 13.50 -3.57
CA ASP A 109 18.01 12.28 -3.37
C ASP A 109 18.90 12.07 -4.59
N GLU A 110 20.20 11.98 -4.39
CA GLU A 110 21.16 11.62 -5.43
C GLU A 110 21.89 10.35 -5.06
N ILE A 111 21.79 9.34 -5.92
CA ILE A 111 22.45 8.06 -5.71
C ILE A 111 23.47 7.84 -6.81
N LEU A 112 24.71 7.60 -6.41
CA LEU A 112 25.75 7.03 -7.27
C LEU A 112 25.91 5.56 -6.91
N TYR A 113 25.62 4.67 -7.85
CA TYR A 113 25.68 3.23 -7.62
C TYR A 113 26.36 2.47 -8.74
N ALA A 114 26.96 1.34 -8.39
CA ALA A 114 27.54 0.40 -9.34
C ALA A 114 27.16 -1.04 -8.98
N VAL A 115 26.80 -1.83 -9.99
CA VAL A 115 26.39 -3.23 -9.82
C VAL A 115 27.63 -4.14 -9.93
N PRO A 116 27.80 -5.14 -9.06
CA PRO A 116 28.93 -6.08 -9.12
C PRO A 116 28.94 -6.91 -10.42
N PHE A 117 30.02 -7.64 -10.67
CA PHE A 117 30.20 -8.56 -11.81
C PHE A 117 30.37 -7.89 -13.20
N GLY A 118 30.78 -6.62 -13.25
CA GLY A 118 31.20 -5.95 -14.48
C GLY A 118 30.12 -5.96 -15.58
N PRO A 119 30.41 -6.41 -16.82
CA PRO A 119 29.43 -6.38 -17.92
C PRO A 119 28.13 -7.15 -17.64
N LEU A 120 28.18 -8.23 -16.86
CA LEU A 120 26.97 -8.96 -16.43
C LEU A 120 26.13 -8.12 -15.46
N GLY A 121 26.80 -7.37 -14.58
CA GLY A 121 26.17 -6.39 -13.70
C GLY A 121 25.51 -5.26 -14.47
N ASP A 122 26.17 -4.73 -15.50
CA ASP A 122 25.62 -3.66 -16.36
C ASP A 122 24.37 -4.15 -17.11
N LEU A 123 24.38 -5.40 -17.59
CA LEU A 123 23.20 -6.03 -18.18
C LEU A 123 22.07 -6.22 -17.14
N ALA A 124 22.40 -6.73 -15.96
CA ALA A 124 21.44 -6.87 -14.86
C ALA A 124 20.85 -5.52 -14.44
N ASN A 125 21.66 -4.45 -14.47
CA ASN A 125 21.19 -3.10 -14.20
C ASN A 125 20.14 -2.64 -15.21
N ARG A 126 20.45 -2.82 -16.50
CA ARG A 126 19.57 -2.43 -17.60
C ARG A 126 18.26 -3.21 -17.60
N LEU A 127 18.30 -4.48 -17.22
CA LEU A 127 17.12 -5.36 -17.25
C LEU A 127 16.28 -5.30 -15.98
N VAL A 128 16.89 -5.20 -14.79
CA VAL A 128 16.20 -5.41 -13.51
C VAL A 128 16.49 -4.29 -12.50
N VAL A 129 17.75 -4.02 -12.16
CA VAL A 129 18.10 -3.17 -10.99
C VAL A 129 17.54 -1.75 -11.14
N ARG A 130 17.70 -1.12 -12.32
CA ARG A 130 17.16 0.22 -12.58
C ARG A 130 15.65 0.30 -12.34
N SER A 131 14.91 -0.71 -12.80
CA SER A 131 13.44 -0.75 -12.65
C SER A 131 13.02 -0.94 -11.19
N GLU A 132 13.81 -1.70 -10.43
CA GLU A 132 13.58 -1.96 -9.02
C GLU A 132 13.90 -0.71 -8.19
N LEU A 133 15.02 -0.03 -8.44
CA LEU A 133 15.33 1.27 -7.80
C LEU A 133 14.23 2.29 -8.06
N ALA A 134 13.75 2.40 -9.30
CA ALA A 134 12.65 3.30 -9.62
C ALA A 134 11.36 2.94 -8.85
N ARG A 135 11.12 1.65 -8.59
CA ARG A 135 9.98 1.19 -7.77
C ARG A 135 10.15 1.58 -6.31
N ILE A 136 11.36 1.46 -5.77
CA ILE A 136 11.68 1.84 -4.38
C ILE A 136 11.43 3.33 -4.18
N PHE A 137 11.96 4.18 -5.06
CA PHE A 137 11.80 5.63 -4.93
C PHE A 137 10.37 6.12 -5.18
N ARG A 138 9.62 5.47 -6.09
CA ARG A 138 8.18 5.74 -6.22
C ARG A 138 7.43 5.43 -4.92
N HIS A 139 7.74 4.30 -4.29
CA HIS A 139 7.12 3.95 -3.01
C HIS A 139 7.51 4.94 -1.90
N ARG A 140 8.79 5.31 -1.83
CA ARG A 140 9.28 6.34 -0.89
C ARG A 140 8.49 7.63 -1.06
N ALA A 141 8.36 8.13 -2.29
CA ALA A 141 7.61 9.37 -2.57
C ALA A 141 6.14 9.31 -2.13
N GLU A 142 5.46 8.19 -2.41
CA GLU A 142 4.07 7.96 -2.02
C GLU A 142 3.90 7.90 -0.50
N THR A 143 4.80 7.19 0.19
CA THR A 143 4.78 7.10 1.65
C THR A 143 5.01 8.46 2.28
N ILE A 144 5.97 9.24 1.79
CA ILE A 144 6.26 10.59 2.27
C ILE A 144 5.03 11.49 2.15
N ARG A 145 4.31 11.43 1.02
CA ARG A 145 3.03 12.17 0.85
C ARG A 145 2.00 11.80 1.90
N THR A 146 1.94 10.52 2.26
CA THR A 146 0.99 10.01 3.27
C THR A 146 1.39 10.44 4.68
N VAL A 147 2.67 10.36 5.02
CA VAL A 147 3.21 10.76 6.32
C VAL A 147 2.95 12.26 6.59
N PHE A 148 3.23 13.10 5.60
CA PHE A 148 3.07 14.55 5.69
C PHE A 148 1.71 15.07 5.17
N ALA A 149 0.69 14.20 5.13
CA ALA A 149 -0.66 14.63 4.78
C ALA A 149 -1.09 15.77 5.72
N ALA A 150 -1.65 16.85 5.17
CA ALA A 150 -2.26 17.92 5.96
C ALA A 150 -3.70 17.54 6.32
N ALA A 151 -4.06 17.70 7.59
CA ALA A 151 -5.45 17.71 8.00
C ALA A 151 -6.09 19.06 7.61
N ALA A 152 -7.37 19.01 7.23
CA ALA A 152 -8.23 20.19 7.24
C ALA A 152 -8.54 20.62 8.68
N GLU A 153 -9.31 21.70 8.84
CA GLU A 153 -9.77 22.16 10.15
C GLU A 153 -10.47 21.03 10.94
N PRO A 154 -10.22 20.90 12.25
CA PRO A 154 -10.77 19.83 13.05
C PRO A 154 -12.31 19.78 12.99
N THR A 155 -12.86 18.62 12.65
CA THR A 155 -14.33 18.41 12.61
C THR A 155 -14.92 18.18 14.00
N GLY A 156 -14.07 17.86 14.99
CA GLY A 156 -14.48 17.41 16.32
C GLY A 156 -15.06 16.00 16.37
N THR A 157 -15.01 15.24 15.26
CA THR A 157 -15.48 13.84 15.21
C THR A 157 -14.29 12.90 15.35
N THR A 158 -14.37 11.95 16.29
CA THR A 158 -13.36 10.91 16.45
C THR A 158 -13.77 9.64 15.71
N VAL A 159 -12.94 9.18 14.78
CA VAL A 159 -13.21 8.03 13.91
C VAL A 159 -12.19 6.92 14.14
N ALA A 160 -12.66 5.73 14.52
CA ALA A 160 -11.80 4.55 14.59
C ALA A 160 -11.81 3.76 13.28
N VAL A 161 -10.64 3.26 12.85
CA VAL A 161 -10.50 2.42 11.66
C VAL A 161 -9.91 1.06 12.02
N ALA A 162 -10.75 0.04 12.07
CA ALA A 162 -10.32 -1.34 12.21
C ALA A 162 -9.78 -1.89 10.88
N GLY A 163 -8.54 -2.39 10.89
CA GLY A 163 -7.81 -2.70 9.66
C GLY A 163 -7.10 -1.49 9.04
N GLY A 164 -6.98 -0.38 9.79
CA GLY A 164 -6.35 0.87 9.34
C GLY A 164 -4.86 0.78 9.00
N THR A 165 -4.17 -0.31 9.33
CA THR A 165 -2.77 -0.55 8.92
C THR A 165 -2.66 -1.29 7.57
N GLY A 166 -3.79 -1.77 7.06
CA GLY A 166 -3.91 -2.50 5.79
C GLY A 166 -3.84 -1.59 4.56
N PHE A 167 -4.04 -2.20 3.38
CA PHE A 167 -4.09 -1.45 2.12
C PHE A 167 -5.30 -0.51 2.06
N VAL A 168 -6.50 -1.05 2.24
CA VAL A 168 -7.75 -0.29 2.13
C VAL A 168 -7.97 0.59 3.36
N GLY A 169 -7.91 0.01 4.56
CA GLY A 169 -8.09 0.76 5.80
C GLY A 169 -7.08 1.89 6.01
N GLY A 170 -5.84 1.72 5.53
CA GLY A 170 -4.83 2.79 5.60
C GLY A 170 -5.18 3.99 4.73
N ALA A 171 -5.67 3.77 3.51
CA ALA A 171 -6.13 4.85 2.66
C ALA A 171 -7.35 5.57 3.26
N ILE A 172 -8.29 4.81 3.84
CA ILE A 172 -9.44 5.38 4.55
C ILE A 172 -8.99 6.24 5.75
N ALA A 173 -8.08 5.73 6.57
CA ALA A 173 -7.56 6.47 7.72
C ALA A 173 -6.86 7.78 7.31
N THR A 174 -6.05 7.73 6.24
CA THR A 174 -5.41 8.92 5.68
C THR A 174 -6.43 9.92 5.14
N GLU A 175 -7.46 9.46 4.42
CA GLU A 175 -8.49 10.35 3.88
C GLU A 175 -9.32 11.02 4.99
N LEU A 176 -9.73 10.26 6.01
CA LEU A 176 -10.42 10.82 7.18
C LEU A 176 -9.57 11.87 7.89
N TYR A 177 -8.27 11.59 8.08
CA TYR A 177 -7.34 12.54 8.68
C TYR A 177 -7.19 13.81 7.84
N ARG A 178 -7.09 13.67 6.51
CA ARG A 178 -7.06 14.83 5.59
C ARG A 178 -8.30 15.71 5.69
N ARG A 179 -9.45 15.14 6.04
CA ARG A 179 -10.71 15.87 6.25
C ARG A 179 -10.87 16.48 7.64
N GLY A 180 -9.86 16.38 8.51
CA GLY A 180 -9.86 17.01 9.83
C GLY A 180 -10.51 16.15 10.93
N HIS A 181 -10.80 14.88 10.68
CA HIS A 181 -11.26 13.97 11.74
C HIS A 181 -10.11 13.57 12.67
N ASP A 182 -10.43 13.34 13.95
CA ASP A 182 -9.49 12.70 14.89
C ASP A 182 -9.49 11.20 14.64
N VAL A 183 -8.41 10.69 14.01
CA VAL A 183 -8.38 9.31 13.51
C VAL A 183 -7.62 8.40 14.46
N ARG A 184 -8.26 7.28 14.82
CA ARG A 184 -7.68 6.20 15.62
C ARG A 184 -7.64 4.89 14.85
N VAL A 185 -6.46 4.37 14.57
CA VAL A 185 -6.29 3.08 13.89
C VAL A 185 -6.19 1.94 14.91
N LEU A 186 -6.96 0.87 14.68
CA LEU A 186 -6.93 -0.33 15.52
C LEU A 186 -6.02 -1.39 14.90
N SER A 187 -5.05 -1.87 15.68
CA SER A 187 -4.05 -2.85 15.22
C SER A 187 -3.69 -3.85 16.31
N HIS A 188 -3.70 -5.14 15.99
CA HIS A 188 -3.21 -6.21 16.88
C HIS A 188 -1.70 -6.12 17.16
N ARG A 189 -0.97 -5.26 16.44
CA ARG A 189 0.47 -5.00 16.60
C ARG A 189 0.77 -3.61 17.19
N GLY A 190 -0.26 -2.82 17.48
CA GLY A 190 -0.12 -1.43 17.91
C GLY A 190 0.78 -0.60 16.99
N GLU A 191 1.59 0.25 17.60
CA GLU A 191 2.48 1.21 16.94
C GLU A 191 3.46 0.58 15.93
N SER A 192 3.89 -0.67 16.16
CA SER A 192 4.79 -1.39 15.25
C SER A 192 4.21 -1.67 13.86
N ALA A 193 2.93 -1.38 13.64
CA ALA A 193 2.24 -1.49 12.36
C ALA A 193 1.92 -0.15 11.67
N ARG A 194 2.43 1.00 12.17
CA ARG A 194 2.18 2.34 11.60
C ARG A 194 2.44 2.42 10.10
N GLY A 195 3.57 1.87 9.65
CA GLY A 195 3.99 1.93 8.25
C GLY A 195 4.00 3.37 7.74
N GLY A 196 3.22 3.63 6.68
CA GLY A 196 3.13 4.95 6.04
C GLY A 196 2.08 5.89 6.60
N LEU A 197 1.36 5.53 7.67
CA LEU A 197 0.40 6.44 8.31
C LEU A 197 1.14 7.64 8.93
N SER A 198 0.49 8.81 8.91
CA SER A 198 0.99 10.04 9.56
C SER A 198 1.16 9.83 11.06
N ASP A 199 2.14 10.48 11.67
CA ASP A 199 2.40 10.40 13.12
C ASP A 199 1.30 11.07 13.95
N ALA A 200 0.50 11.94 13.33
CA ALA A 200 -0.68 12.54 13.94
C ALA A 200 -1.86 11.56 14.11
N ILE A 201 -1.86 10.41 13.42
CA ILE A 201 -2.90 9.39 13.56
C ILE A 201 -2.59 8.52 14.78
N ASP A 202 -3.53 8.43 15.73
CA ASP A 202 -3.42 7.58 16.92
C ASP A 202 -3.50 6.10 16.52
N ILE A 203 -2.67 5.24 17.11
CA ILE A 203 -2.73 3.78 16.90
C ILE A 203 -2.95 3.10 18.24
N ARG A 204 -4.05 2.36 18.36
CA ARG A 204 -4.37 1.56 19.54
C ARG A 204 -4.17 0.08 19.31
N LEU A 205 -3.56 -0.55 20.31
CA LEU A 205 -3.46 -2.01 20.39
C LEU A 205 -4.85 -2.59 20.60
N ALA A 206 -5.36 -3.31 19.61
CA ALA A 206 -6.67 -3.92 19.66
C ALA A 206 -6.71 -5.13 18.71
N ASP A 207 -7.19 -6.27 19.20
CA ASP A 207 -7.21 -7.52 18.46
C ASP A 207 -8.63 -8.06 18.35
N VAL A 208 -9.13 -8.14 17.11
CA VAL A 208 -10.49 -8.60 16.78
C VAL A 208 -10.67 -10.12 16.90
N GLN A 209 -9.57 -10.88 16.90
CA GLN A 209 -9.62 -12.33 17.04
C GLN A 209 -9.76 -12.72 18.52
N THR A 210 -9.03 -12.04 19.40
CA THR A 210 -9.00 -12.33 20.84
C THR A 210 -9.94 -11.43 21.67
N GLY A 211 -10.34 -10.28 21.13
CA GLY A 211 -11.12 -9.26 21.84
C GLY A 211 -10.29 -8.31 22.72
N VAL A 212 -8.98 -8.53 22.81
CA VAL A 212 -8.07 -7.73 23.65
C VAL A 212 -8.08 -6.27 23.18
N GLY A 213 -8.25 -5.34 24.12
CA GLY A 213 -8.12 -3.90 23.91
C GLY A 213 -9.27 -3.24 23.12
N LEU A 214 -10.27 -3.99 22.65
CA LEU A 214 -11.31 -3.45 21.75
C LEU A 214 -12.12 -2.31 22.40
N ILE A 215 -12.62 -2.51 23.62
CA ILE A 215 -13.47 -1.50 24.30
C ILE A 215 -12.65 -0.25 24.62
N ASP A 216 -11.46 -0.43 25.20
CA ASP A 216 -10.58 0.69 25.58
C ASP A 216 -10.19 1.53 24.36
N ALA A 217 -9.90 0.87 23.23
CA ALA A 217 -9.56 1.55 21.99
C ALA A 217 -10.75 2.30 21.37
N LEU A 218 -11.99 1.90 21.66
CA LEU A 218 -13.21 2.53 21.14
C LEU A 218 -13.80 3.60 22.08
N ARG A 219 -13.23 3.83 23.27
CA ARG A 219 -13.72 4.90 24.16
C ARG A 219 -13.58 6.27 23.49
N GLY A 220 -14.67 7.05 23.53
CA GLY A 220 -14.75 8.38 22.94
C GLY A 220 -14.80 8.39 21.41
N VAL A 221 -15.00 7.24 20.77
CA VAL A 221 -15.12 7.15 19.31
C VAL A 221 -16.58 7.37 18.90
N ASP A 222 -16.82 8.26 17.96
CA ASP A 222 -18.14 8.52 17.39
C ASP A 222 -18.52 7.50 16.33
N VAL A 223 -17.57 7.21 15.45
CA VAL A 223 -17.78 6.39 14.24
C VAL A 223 -16.70 5.32 14.12
N LEU A 224 -17.11 4.09 13.83
CA LEU A 224 -16.19 2.98 13.58
C LEU A 224 -16.27 2.54 12.11
N VAL A 225 -15.14 2.64 11.41
CA VAL A 225 -14.95 2.05 10.09
C VAL A 225 -14.29 0.68 10.22
N ILE A 226 -14.88 -0.33 9.59
CA ILE A 226 -14.44 -1.73 9.65
C ILE A 226 -13.95 -2.15 8.26
N ALA A 227 -12.63 -2.20 8.09
CA ALA A 227 -11.94 -2.62 6.86
C ALA A 227 -11.00 -3.80 7.14
N LEU A 228 -11.54 -4.83 7.82
CA LEU A 228 -10.77 -6.01 8.22
C LEU A 228 -10.37 -6.86 7.00
N ALA A 229 -9.14 -7.35 7.06
CA ALA A 229 -8.59 -8.39 6.21
C ALA A 229 -7.41 -9.05 6.93
N PHE A 230 -7.09 -10.30 6.58
CA PHE A 230 -5.90 -10.99 7.09
C PHE A 230 -4.73 -10.92 6.09
N LYS A 231 -3.50 -11.03 6.60
CA LYS A 231 -2.23 -10.73 5.90
C LYS A 231 -2.07 -11.38 4.51
N ASN A 232 -2.63 -12.58 4.31
CA ASN A 232 -2.46 -13.37 3.08
C ASN A 232 -3.76 -13.53 2.27
N SER A 233 -4.81 -12.75 2.58
CA SER A 233 -6.08 -12.83 1.86
C SER A 233 -5.86 -12.73 0.34
N PRO A 234 -6.49 -13.60 -0.48
CA PRO A 234 -7.57 -14.54 -0.14
C PRO A 234 -7.12 -15.94 0.34
N ILE A 235 -5.83 -16.16 0.57
CA ILE A 235 -5.30 -17.47 1.00
C ILE A 235 -5.43 -17.61 2.52
N GLU A 236 -6.43 -18.39 2.95
CA GLU A 236 -6.68 -18.67 4.37
C GLU A 236 -5.56 -19.50 5.01
N ALA A 237 -5.31 -19.24 6.30
CA ALA A 237 -4.42 -20.04 7.12
C ALA A 237 -5.15 -20.47 8.42
N PRO A 238 -5.98 -21.53 8.37
CA PRO A 238 -6.80 -21.97 9.51
C PRO A 238 -6.00 -22.25 10.79
N ARG A 239 -4.78 -22.80 10.67
CA ARG A 239 -3.89 -23.03 11.83
C ARG A 239 -3.48 -21.75 12.58
N LYS A 240 -3.61 -20.59 11.93
CA LYS A 240 -3.31 -19.28 12.51
C LYS A 240 -4.58 -18.47 12.77
N HIS A 241 -5.77 -19.10 12.70
CA HIS A 241 -7.05 -18.42 12.88
C HIS A 241 -7.27 -17.29 11.85
N GLN A 242 -6.61 -17.36 10.69
CA GLN A 242 -6.67 -16.37 9.61
C GLN A 242 -7.60 -16.88 8.50
N THR A 243 -8.90 -16.83 8.78
CA THR A 243 -9.98 -17.24 7.87
C THR A 243 -11.00 -16.11 7.73
N PHE A 244 -11.78 -16.12 6.65
CA PHE A 244 -12.87 -15.16 6.45
C PHE A 244 -13.91 -15.27 7.57
N VAL A 245 -14.16 -16.49 8.07
CA VAL A 245 -15.11 -16.69 9.17
C VAL A 245 -14.59 -16.09 10.48
N GLU A 246 -13.33 -16.31 10.82
CA GLU A 246 -12.79 -15.88 12.12
C GLU A 246 -12.44 -14.39 12.15
N VAL A 247 -11.88 -13.86 11.06
CA VAL A 247 -11.42 -12.47 10.98
C VAL A 247 -12.53 -11.55 10.50
N ASP A 248 -13.17 -11.85 9.36
CA ASP A 248 -14.22 -10.97 8.84
C ASP A 248 -15.52 -11.13 9.64
N ALA A 249 -16.07 -12.33 9.78
CA ALA A 249 -17.37 -12.52 10.40
C ALA A 249 -17.31 -12.35 11.93
N ALA A 250 -16.62 -13.27 12.62
CA ALA A 250 -16.54 -13.26 14.08
C ALA A 250 -15.78 -12.02 14.61
N GLY A 251 -14.74 -11.56 13.90
CA GLY A 251 -14.04 -10.32 14.25
C GLY A 251 -14.94 -9.09 14.18
N THR A 252 -15.80 -8.99 13.15
CA THR A 252 -16.80 -7.90 13.06
C THR A 252 -17.82 -7.99 14.19
N GLU A 253 -18.33 -9.19 14.51
CA GLU A 253 -19.27 -9.39 15.62
C GLU A 253 -18.69 -8.91 16.97
N ARG A 254 -17.42 -9.24 17.26
CA ARG A 254 -16.73 -8.77 18.47
C ARG A 254 -16.52 -7.25 18.47
N LEU A 255 -16.14 -6.67 17.33
CA LEU A 255 -16.03 -5.22 17.18
C LEU A 255 -17.35 -4.51 17.42
N LEU A 256 -18.46 -5.01 16.87
CA LEU A 256 -19.77 -4.42 17.07
C LEU A 256 -20.23 -4.51 18.53
N ALA A 257 -19.93 -5.63 19.21
CA ALA A 257 -20.18 -5.74 20.64
C ALA A 257 -19.39 -4.69 21.44
N ALA A 258 -18.10 -4.53 21.15
CA ALA A 258 -17.26 -3.53 21.81
C ALA A 258 -17.67 -2.09 21.48
N ALA A 259 -18.06 -1.82 20.22
CA ALA A 259 -18.51 -0.52 19.75
C ALA A 259 -19.77 -0.07 20.50
N ARG A 260 -20.75 -0.97 20.67
CA ARG A 260 -21.95 -0.70 21.48
C ARG A 260 -21.60 -0.41 22.93
N ALA A 261 -20.73 -1.22 23.53
CA ALA A 261 -20.30 -1.03 24.91
C ALA A 261 -19.54 0.30 25.12
N ALA A 262 -18.82 0.78 24.09
CA ALA A 262 -18.06 2.02 24.13
C ALA A 262 -18.88 3.27 23.74
N GLY A 263 -20.14 3.11 23.29
CA GLY A 263 -21.02 4.21 22.90
C GLY A 263 -20.82 4.73 21.47
N VAL A 264 -20.20 3.95 20.58
CA VAL A 264 -20.08 4.29 19.16
C VAL A 264 -21.46 4.43 18.54
N ARG A 265 -21.67 5.47 17.72
CA ARG A 265 -22.99 5.83 17.17
C ARG A 265 -23.20 5.35 15.74
N ARG A 266 -22.13 5.28 14.95
CA ARG A 266 -22.19 4.93 13.52
C ARG A 266 -21.13 3.91 13.11
N ILE A 267 -21.49 3.02 12.19
CA ILE A 267 -20.61 2.01 11.59
C ILE A 267 -20.50 2.24 10.09
N VAL A 268 -19.29 2.15 9.53
CA VAL A 268 -19.08 1.99 8.08
C VAL A 268 -18.37 0.66 7.86
N TYR A 269 -19.01 -0.28 7.18
CA TYR A 269 -18.49 -1.64 6.98
C TYR A 269 -18.07 -1.87 5.53
N LEU A 270 -16.82 -2.31 5.33
CA LEU A 270 -16.29 -2.73 4.03
C LEU A 270 -16.53 -4.24 3.84
N SER A 271 -17.53 -4.55 3.03
CA SER A 271 -17.93 -5.90 2.64
C SER A 271 -17.22 -6.34 1.34
N GLY A 272 -17.91 -7.05 0.45
CA GLY A 272 -17.45 -7.36 -0.90
C GLY A 272 -18.62 -7.60 -1.85
N ALA A 273 -18.45 -7.20 -3.11
CA ALA A 273 -19.42 -7.44 -4.18
C ALA A 273 -19.62 -8.95 -4.37
N GLY A 274 -20.84 -9.43 -4.10
CA GLY A 274 -21.19 -10.85 -4.11
C GLY A 274 -21.55 -11.44 -2.74
N ALA A 275 -21.51 -10.65 -1.65
CA ALA A 275 -22.00 -11.08 -0.34
C ALA A 275 -23.50 -11.43 -0.39
N ALA A 276 -23.82 -12.71 -0.16
CA ALA A 276 -25.18 -13.24 -0.09
C ALA A 276 -25.22 -14.48 0.83
N ALA A 277 -26.40 -14.78 1.39
CA ALA A 277 -26.61 -15.90 2.30
C ALA A 277 -26.29 -17.25 1.64
N ASP A 278 -26.72 -17.42 0.39
CA ASP A 278 -26.60 -18.63 -0.42
C ASP A 278 -25.41 -18.56 -1.41
N ALA A 279 -24.51 -17.58 -1.25
CA ALA A 279 -23.37 -17.40 -2.14
C ALA A 279 -22.56 -18.70 -2.25
N LYS A 280 -22.21 -19.08 -3.49
CA LYS A 280 -21.47 -20.32 -3.78
C LYS A 280 -20.15 -20.40 -3.02
N ARG A 281 -19.44 -19.27 -2.85
CA ARG A 281 -18.13 -19.21 -2.20
C ARG A 281 -18.26 -18.83 -0.73
N HIS A 282 -17.48 -19.50 0.13
CA HIS A 282 -17.59 -19.35 1.58
C HIS A 282 -17.19 -17.96 2.08
N TRP A 283 -16.25 -17.29 1.42
CA TRP A 283 -15.86 -15.92 1.78
C TRP A 283 -17.01 -14.91 1.65
N PHE A 284 -17.89 -15.06 0.66
CA PHE A 284 -19.08 -14.21 0.56
C PHE A 284 -20.13 -14.51 1.61
N ARG A 285 -20.29 -15.78 1.98
CA ARG A 285 -21.17 -16.14 3.09
C ARG A 285 -20.66 -15.57 4.41
N ALA A 286 -19.33 -15.55 4.62
CA ALA A 286 -18.70 -14.91 5.77
C ALA A 286 -18.91 -13.38 5.77
N LYS A 287 -18.70 -12.71 4.64
CA LYS A 287 -19.01 -11.28 4.48
C LYS A 287 -20.50 -10.98 4.70
N TRP A 288 -21.40 -11.79 4.16
CA TRP A 288 -22.84 -11.66 4.39
C TRP A 288 -23.21 -11.81 5.86
N ARG A 289 -22.64 -12.79 6.57
CA ARG A 289 -22.83 -12.94 8.03
C ARG A 289 -22.40 -11.68 8.79
N ALA A 290 -21.27 -11.09 8.42
CA ALA A 290 -20.82 -9.83 9.00
C ALA A 290 -21.79 -8.68 8.69
N GLU A 291 -22.30 -8.59 7.47
CA GLU A 291 -23.31 -7.59 7.11
C GLU A 291 -24.59 -7.73 7.95
N GLU A 292 -25.08 -8.95 8.16
CA GLU A 292 -26.26 -9.19 9.00
C GLU A 292 -26.01 -8.78 10.45
N ALA A 293 -24.81 -9.03 10.99
CA ALA A 293 -24.42 -8.55 12.30
C ALA A 293 -24.39 -7.01 12.36
N VAL A 294 -23.91 -6.35 11.30
CA VAL A 294 -23.91 -4.87 11.19
C VAL A 294 -25.35 -4.34 11.14
N ARG A 295 -26.24 -4.92 10.31
CA ARG A 295 -27.65 -4.54 10.22
C ARG A 295 -28.39 -4.73 11.54
N GLY A 296 -28.13 -5.85 12.21
CA GLY A 296 -28.71 -6.21 13.51
C GLY A 296 -28.04 -5.55 14.72
N SER A 297 -27.06 -4.66 14.51
CA SER A 297 -26.30 -4.07 15.62
C SER A 297 -27.12 -3.07 16.46
N GLY A 298 -28.14 -2.45 15.86
CA GLY A 298 -28.89 -1.34 16.46
C GLY A 298 -28.16 0.01 16.38
N LEU A 299 -27.03 0.08 15.65
CA LEU A 299 -26.31 1.31 15.35
C LEU A 299 -26.69 1.84 13.96
N THR A 300 -26.48 3.12 13.68
CA THR A 300 -26.57 3.63 12.31
C THR A 300 -25.43 3.02 11.49
N TRP A 301 -25.71 2.39 10.35
CA TRP A 301 -24.68 1.70 9.58
C TRP A 301 -24.65 2.11 8.11
N THR A 302 -23.50 1.99 7.46
CA THR A 302 -23.36 1.97 6.01
C THR A 302 -22.57 0.73 5.62
N ILE A 303 -23.01 0.01 4.60
CA ILE A 303 -22.28 -1.15 4.06
C ILE A 303 -21.81 -0.79 2.66
N ILE A 304 -20.50 -0.86 2.42
CA ILE A 304 -19.91 -0.65 1.10
C ILE A 304 -19.45 -2.02 0.58
N ARG A 305 -19.91 -2.41 -0.60
CA ARG A 305 -19.59 -3.67 -1.29
C ARG A 305 -18.68 -3.37 -2.48
N PRO A 306 -17.37 -3.19 -2.25
CA PRO A 306 -16.44 -2.96 -3.34
C PRO A 306 -16.25 -4.22 -4.18
N THR A 307 -15.95 -4.03 -5.45
CA THR A 307 -15.38 -5.04 -6.35
C THR A 307 -13.87 -5.20 -6.05
N TRP A 308 -13.02 -5.20 -7.08
CA TRP A 308 -11.57 -5.22 -6.93
C TRP A 308 -11.02 -3.81 -6.74
N ILE A 309 -10.59 -3.50 -5.51
CA ILE A 309 -9.86 -2.27 -5.20
C ILE A 309 -8.39 -2.41 -5.64
N TYR A 310 -7.91 -1.50 -6.48
CA TYR A 310 -6.51 -1.45 -6.94
C TYR A 310 -5.82 -0.14 -6.55
N GLY A 311 -4.48 -0.16 -6.53
CA GLY A 311 -3.68 1.01 -6.20
C GLY A 311 -2.20 0.69 -5.98
N PRO A 312 -1.40 1.66 -5.48
CA PRO A 312 0.05 1.51 -5.33
C PRO A 312 0.48 0.34 -4.45
N ARG A 313 -0.32 0.03 -3.42
CA ARG A 313 -0.08 -1.05 -2.45
C ARG A 313 -0.88 -2.32 -2.73
N ASP A 314 -1.68 -2.37 -3.79
CA ASP A 314 -2.36 -3.60 -4.20
C ASP A 314 -1.32 -4.67 -4.55
N VAL A 315 -1.52 -5.89 -4.07
CA VAL A 315 -0.63 -7.02 -4.34
C VAL A 315 -1.09 -7.77 -5.59
N SER A 316 -2.39 -7.74 -5.92
CA SER A 316 -2.97 -8.55 -6.99
C SER A 316 -2.59 -8.01 -8.36
N LEU A 317 -2.91 -6.75 -8.66
CA LEU A 317 -2.65 -6.15 -9.98
C LEU A 317 -1.15 -5.97 -10.18
N ASN A 318 -0.47 -5.49 -9.14
CA ASN A 318 0.97 -5.21 -9.19
C ASN A 318 1.81 -6.48 -9.30
N ARG A 319 1.26 -7.66 -8.97
CA ARG A 319 1.90 -8.95 -9.27
C ARG A 319 2.01 -9.20 -10.76
N PHE A 320 0.98 -8.88 -11.56
CA PHE A 320 1.05 -9.01 -13.03
C PHE A 320 2.06 -8.05 -13.65
N VAL A 321 2.12 -6.81 -13.15
CA VAL A 321 3.16 -5.85 -13.54
C VAL A 321 4.55 -6.38 -13.13
N GLY A 322 4.67 -6.99 -11.95
CA GLY A 322 5.88 -7.65 -11.48
C GLY A 322 6.31 -8.81 -12.38
N PHE A 323 5.37 -9.64 -12.86
CA PHE A 323 5.65 -10.67 -13.86
C PHE A 323 6.18 -10.06 -15.15
N ALA A 324 5.57 -8.99 -15.65
CA ALA A 324 6.05 -8.35 -16.87
C ALA A 324 7.48 -7.79 -16.77
N ARG A 325 7.89 -7.36 -15.57
CA ARG A 325 9.25 -6.88 -15.31
C ARG A 325 10.28 -8.02 -15.23
N ARG A 326 9.89 -9.19 -14.73
CA ARG A 326 10.83 -10.31 -14.45
C ARG A 326 10.79 -11.45 -15.48
N LEU A 327 9.64 -11.68 -16.09
CA LEU A 327 9.39 -12.78 -17.02
C LEU A 327 9.24 -12.24 -18.44
N PHE A 328 9.45 -13.11 -19.43
CA PHE A 328 9.23 -12.79 -20.84
C PHE A 328 7.73 -12.75 -21.22
N MET A 329 6.83 -13.15 -20.31
CA MET A 329 5.37 -13.17 -20.48
C MET A 329 4.64 -12.84 -19.18
N VAL A 330 3.36 -12.50 -19.29
CA VAL A 330 2.46 -12.37 -18.13
C VAL A 330 1.50 -13.56 -18.10
N PRO A 331 1.61 -14.48 -17.13
CA PRO A 331 0.72 -15.63 -17.02
C PRO A 331 -0.65 -15.22 -16.47
N LEU A 332 -1.73 -15.81 -17.00
CA LEU A 332 -3.08 -15.73 -16.45
C LEU A 332 -3.58 -17.08 -15.96
N THR A 333 -4.52 -17.06 -15.02
CA THR A 333 -5.19 -18.23 -14.45
C THR A 333 -6.34 -18.81 -15.30
N ASN A 334 -6.67 -18.14 -16.41
CA ASN A 334 -7.61 -18.54 -17.46
C ASN A 334 -7.37 -17.69 -18.74
N THR A 335 -8.34 -17.62 -19.65
CA THR A 335 -8.37 -16.73 -20.83
C THR A 335 -8.27 -15.23 -20.51
N GLY A 336 -8.69 -14.85 -19.30
CA GLY A 336 -8.79 -13.46 -18.85
C GLY A 336 -10.09 -12.78 -19.27
N SER A 337 -11.12 -13.54 -19.66
CA SER A 337 -12.41 -13.03 -20.15
C SER A 337 -13.39 -12.65 -19.04
N GLN A 338 -13.09 -12.93 -17.78
CA GLN A 338 -13.94 -12.53 -16.66
C GLN A 338 -14.07 -11.00 -16.57
N LEU A 339 -15.28 -10.52 -16.34
CA LEU A 339 -15.62 -9.10 -16.24
C LEU A 339 -15.44 -8.59 -14.81
N LEU A 340 -14.83 -7.42 -14.71
CA LEU A 340 -14.45 -6.76 -13.47
C LEU A 340 -14.68 -5.26 -13.62
N ALA A 341 -15.20 -4.61 -12.58
CA ALA A 341 -15.29 -3.15 -12.50
C ALA A 341 -14.26 -2.62 -11.47
N PRO A 342 -12.96 -2.58 -11.79
CA PRO A 342 -11.91 -2.28 -10.81
C PRO A 342 -12.05 -0.85 -10.28
N VAL A 343 -12.03 -0.68 -8.96
CA VAL A 343 -12.17 0.63 -8.30
C VAL A 343 -10.82 1.13 -7.80
N PHE A 344 -10.53 2.41 -8.04
CA PHE A 344 -9.32 3.02 -7.54
C PHE A 344 -9.40 3.22 -6.02
N ILE A 345 -8.29 3.00 -5.33
CA ILE A 345 -8.24 3.04 -3.86
C ILE A 345 -8.73 4.37 -3.28
N ASP A 346 -8.43 5.50 -3.94
CA ASP A 346 -8.82 6.82 -3.45
C ASP A 346 -10.34 7.02 -3.54
N ASP A 347 -11.01 6.48 -4.56
CA ASP A 347 -12.47 6.54 -4.66
C ASP A 347 -13.14 5.72 -3.54
N ALA A 348 -12.54 4.57 -3.20
CA ALA A 348 -13.03 3.73 -2.11
C ALA A 348 -12.81 4.40 -0.74
N ALA A 349 -11.66 5.05 -0.54
CA ALA A 349 -11.37 5.81 0.67
C ALA A 349 -12.31 7.02 0.81
N ALA A 350 -12.52 7.76 -0.27
CA ALA A 350 -13.43 8.90 -0.32
C ALA A 350 -14.87 8.47 0.00
N LEU A 351 -15.38 7.38 -0.59
CA LEU A 351 -16.73 6.90 -0.26
C LEU A 351 -16.87 6.49 1.20
N ALA A 352 -15.86 5.83 1.77
CA ALA A 352 -15.89 5.47 3.18
C ALA A 352 -15.92 6.74 4.07
N ALA A 353 -15.12 7.75 3.75
CA ALA A 353 -15.13 9.02 4.46
C ALA A 353 -16.45 9.79 4.30
N ASP A 354 -16.99 9.86 3.08
CA ASP A 354 -18.31 10.47 2.84
C ASP A 354 -19.41 9.72 3.62
N SER A 355 -19.29 8.40 3.78
CA SER A 355 -20.25 7.59 4.56
C SER A 355 -20.14 7.81 6.08
N VAL A 356 -19.02 8.33 6.56
CA VAL A 356 -18.88 8.80 7.95
C VAL A 356 -19.68 10.09 8.15
N GLU A 357 -19.64 10.98 7.17
CA GLU A 357 -20.17 12.35 7.26
C GLU A 357 -21.65 12.46 6.84
N ALA A 358 -22.05 11.79 5.77
CA ALA A 358 -23.32 12.03 5.09
C ALA A 358 -24.47 11.22 5.69
N GLU A 359 -25.57 11.90 6.04
CA GLU A 359 -26.81 11.23 6.45
C GLU A 359 -27.45 10.42 5.31
N ALA A 360 -27.17 10.79 4.05
CA ALA A 360 -27.62 10.03 2.88
C ALA A 360 -27.07 8.59 2.83
N ALA A 361 -25.98 8.31 3.56
CA ALA A 361 -25.39 6.98 3.69
C ALA A 361 -26.03 6.14 4.82
N ALA A 362 -26.82 6.76 5.70
CA ALA A 362 -27.40 6.08 6.84
C ALA A 362 -28.30 4.91 6.43
N ASN A 363 -27.98 3.73 6.98
CA ASN A 363 -28.64 2.45 6.76
C ASN A 363 -28.73 2.06 5.29
N GLN A 364 -27.70 2.39 4.51
CA GLN A 364 -27.61 2.06 3.08
C GLN A 364 -26.57 0.98 2.79
N VAL A 365 -26.83 0.23 1.72
CA VAL A 365 -25.86 -0.66 1.08
C VAL A 365 -25.48 -0.03 -0.26
N PHE A 366 -24.19 0.26 -0.45
CA PHE A 366 -23.65 0.75 -1.71
C PHE A 366 -22.76 -0.30 -2.33
N GLU A 367 -23.07 -0.71 -3.55
CA GLU A 367 -22.08 -1.40 -4.37
C GLU A 367 -21.09 -0.38 -4.94
N LEU A 368 -19.81 -0.75 -4.96
CA LEU A 368 -18.75 0.14 -5.42
C LEU A 368 -17.86 -0.58 -6.44
N GLY A 369 -17.74 0.02 -7.60
CA GLY A 369 -16.88 -0.41 -8.70
C GLY A 369 -16.35 0.82 -9.43
N GLY A 370 -15.34 0.63 -10.28
CA GLY A 370 -14.89 1.70 -11.17
C GLY A 370 -15.91 2.04 -12.26
N PRO A 371 -15.68 3.13 -13.01
CA PRO A 371 -16.60 3.59 -14.04
C PRO A 371 -16.62 2.67 -15.28
N GLU A 372 -15.65 1.76 -15.40
CA GLU A 372 -15.49 0.87 -16.55
C GLU A 372 -15.61 -0.60 -16.12
N THR A 373 -16.47 -1.35 -16.81
CA THR A 373 -16.48 -2.82 -16.72
C THR A 373 -15.60 -3.40 -17.82
N LEU A 374 -14.51 -4.07 -17.41
CA LEU A 374 -13.44 -4.53 -18.28
C LEU A 374 -13.15 -6.02 -18.06
N THR A 375 -12.58 -6.67 -19.07
CA THR A 375 -12.03 -8.02 -18.89
C THR A 375 -10.71 -7.97 -18.12
N MET A 376 -10.38 -9.00 -17.34
CA MET A 376 -9.07 -9.13 -16.68
C MET A 376 -7.90 -8.92 -17.66
N ARG A 377 -8.01 -9.47 -18.88
CA ARG A 377 -7.01 -9.28 -19.94
C ARG A 377 -6.85 -7.81 -20.31
N ARG A 378 -7.94 -7.05 -20.42
CA ARG A 378 -7.90 -5.62 -20.73
C ARG A 378 -7.29 -4.81 -19.59
N ILE A 379 -7.64 -5.12 -18.34
CA ILE A 379 -7.08 -4.47 -17.15
C ILE A 379 -5.55 -4.61 -17.13
N ILE A 380 -5.05 -5.84 -17.31
CA ILE A 380 -3.62 -6.11 -17.33
C ILE A 380 -2.97 -5.42 -18.54
N ALA A 381 -3.57 -5.47 -19.73
CA ALA A 381 -3.05 -4.78 -20.90
C ALA A 381 -2.92 -3.26 -20.68
N THR A 382 -3.90 -2.62 -20.03
CA THR A 382 -3.86 -1.20 -19.65
C THR A 382 -2.71 -0.94 -18.68
N ALA A 383 -2.55 -1.75 -17.63
CA ALA A 383 -1.44 -1.62 -16.68
C ALA A 383 -0.06 -1.75 -17.34
N LEU A 384 0.11 -2.69 -18.27
CA LEU A 384 1.36 -2.84 -19.03
C LEU A 384 1.63 -1.63 -19.92
N ARG A 385 0.61 -1.11 -20.60
CA ARG A 385 0.72 0.08 -21.46
C ARG A 385 1.13 1.32 -20.65
N VAL A 386 0.46 1.59 -19.53
CA VAL A 386 0.78 2.71 -18.63
C VAL A 386 2.21 2.56 -18.07
N ALA A 387 2.59 1.35 -17.66
CA ALA A 387 3.95 1.05 -17.19
C ALA A 387 5.01 1.02 -18.30
N ARG A 388 4.63 1.24 -19.57
CA ARG A 388 5.51 1.14 -20.76
C ARG A 388 6.22 -0.21 -20.90
N LEU A 389 5.54 -1.30 -20.52
CA LEU A 389 6.04 -2.67 -20.61
C LEU A 389 5.42 -3.39 -21.81
N ARG A 390 6.25 -4.06 -22.62
CA ARG A 390 5.79 -4.88 -23.76
C ARG A 390 5.99 -6.36 -23.43
N ARG A 391 4.91 -7.04 -23.04
CA ARG A 391 4.92 -8.48 -22.72
C ARG A 391 3.63 -9.15 -23.21
N PRO A 392 3.73 -10.34 -23.84
CA PRO A 392 2.55 -11.11 -24.20
C PRO A 392 1.81 -11.59 -22.94
N ILE A 393 0.49 -11.48 -22.97
CA ILE A 393 -0.40 -11.99 -21.92
C ILE A 393 -0.86 -13.39 -22.32
N VAL A 394 -0.35 -14.40 -21.62
CA VAL A 394 -0.51 -15.82 -21.98
C VAL A 394 -1.58 -16.44 -21.08
N PRO A 395 -2.68 -16.96 -21.65
CA PRO A 395 -3.69 -17.66 -20.87
C PRO A 395 -3.18 -19.03 -20.41
N GLY A 396 -3.51 -19.42 -19.19
CA GLY A 396 -3.22 -20.75 -18.65
C GLY A 396 -4.51 -21.50 -18.32
N PRO A 397 -4.65 -22.79 -18.70
CA PRO A 397 -5.85 -23.57 -18.38
C PRO A 397 -6.06 -23.69 -16.87
N THR A 398 -7.21 -23.24 -16.39
CA THR A 398 -7.53 -23.23 -14.95
C THR A 398 -7.34 -24.59 -14.26
N PRO A 399 -7.76 -25.73 -14.84
CA PRO A 399 -7.55 -27.03 -14.21
C PRO A 399 -6.07 -27.38 -14.00
N LEU A 400 -5.21 -27.06 -14.98
CA LEU A 400 -3.77 -27.32 -14.90
C LEU A 400 -3.11 -26.43 -13.83
N ILE A 401 -3.53 -25.17 -13.75
CA ILE A 401 -3.01 -24.25 -12.73
C ILE A 401 -3.46 -24.68 -11.34
N LYS A 402 -4.71 -25.12 -11.18
CA LYS A 402 -5.18 -25.68 -9.90
C LYS A 402 -4.38 -26.91 -9.51
N LEU A 403 -4.11 -27.82 -10.44
CA LEU A 403 -3.28 -29.00 -10.19
C LEU A 403 -1.87 -28.60 -9.74
N ALA A 404 -1.25 -27.63 -10.41
CA ALA A 404 0.05 -27.09 -10.02
C ALA A 404 0.03 -26.33 -8.68
N ALA A 405 -1.13 -25.78 -8.27
CA ALA A 405 -1.28 -25.08 -7.01
C ALA A 405 -1.40 -26.02 -5.78
N ILE A 406 -1.74 -27.30 -5.98
CA ILE A 406 -1.87 -28.28 -4.88
C ILE A 406 -0.56 -28.42 -4.08
N PRO A 407 0.60 -28.75 -4.68
CA PRO A 407 1.85 -28.87 -3.91
C PRO A 407 2.26 -27.53 -3.29
N LEU A 408 1.97 -26.40 -3.95
CA LEU A 408 2.24 -25.06 -3.42
C LEU A 408 1.38 -24.71 -2.20
N SER A 409 0.23 -25.38 -2.04
CA SER A 409 -0.67 -25.20 -0.90
C SER A 409 -0.14 -25.82 0.39
N TRP A 410 0.82 -26.76 0.29
CA TRP A 410 1.43 -27.43 1.44
C TRP A 410 2.68 -26.72 1.98
N LEU A 411 3.13 -25.66 1.31
CA LEU A 411 4.23 -24.84 1.82
C LEU A 411 3.83 -24.16 3.15
N PRO A 412 4.79 -23.92 4.08
CA PRO A 412 4.51 -23.20 5.32
C PRO A 412 3.89 -21.82 5.12
N THR A 413 4.20 -21.16 4.00
CA THR A 413 3.53 -19.96 3.51
C THR A 413 3.04 -20.21 2.08
N PRO A 414 1.77 -20.63 1.89
CA PRO A 414 1.26 -20.94 0.56
C PRO A 414 1.28 -19.71 -0.35
N ILE A 415 1.76 -19.90 -1.58
CA ILE A 415 1.91 -18.82 -2.58
C ILE A 415 0.68 -18.76 -3.50
N LEU A 416 0.11 -19.93 -3.79
CA LEU A 416 -1.06 -20.12 -4.65
C LEU A 416 -1.82 -21.35 -4.17
N THR A 417 -3.15 -21.26 -4.11
CA THR A 417 -4.05 -22.37 -3.78
C THR A 417 -5.16 -22.48 -4.82
N PRO A 418 -5.83 -23.65 -4.95
CA PRO A 418 -6.98 -23.79 -5.85
C PRO A 418 -8.11 -22.77 -5.58
N ASP A 419 -8.35 -22.42 -4.31
CA ASP A 419 -9.32 -21.40 -3.93
C ASP A 419 -8.88 -19.98 -4.31
N ALA A 420 -7.58 -19.67 -4.19
CA ALA A 420 -7.05 -18.39 -4.67
C ALA A 420 -7.19 -18.26 -6.19
N VAL A 421 -7.01 -19.35 -6.95
CA VAL A 421 -7.27 -19.38 -8.40
C VAL A 421 -8.75 -19.11 -8.69
N ASP A 422 -9.65 -19.70 -7.90
CA ASP A 422 -11.08 -19.45 -8.01
C ASP A 422 -11.47 -18.02 -7.68
N PHE A 423 -10.86 -17.43 -6.65
CA PHE A 423 -11.03 -16.03 -6.28
C PHE A 423 -10.59 -15.10 -7.42
N ILE A 424 -9.41 -15.34 -8.01
CA ILE A 424 -8.87 -14.52 -9.12
C ILE A 424 -9.74 -14.60 -10.39
N ASN A 425 -10.31 -15.78 -10.65
CA ASN A 425 -11.11 -16.01 -11.87
C ASN A 425 -12.57 -15.55 -11.72
N GLN A 426 -12.98 -15.10 -10.54
CA GLN A 426 -14.34 -14.68 -10.29
C GLN A 426 -14.66 -13.33 -10.98
N PRO A 427 -15.82 -13.19 -11.65
CA PRO A 427 -16.30 -11.89 -12.10
C PRO A 427 -16.76 -11.02 -10.91
N ALA A 428 -16.49 -9.72 -10.98
CA ALA A 428 -16.92 -8.76 -9.97
C ALA A 428 -17.40 -7.48 -10.67
N THR A 429 -18.69 -7.45 -10.96
CA THR A 429 -19.42 -6.30 -11.52
C THR A 429 -20.49 -5.87 -10.52
N VAL A 430 -20.92 -4.62 -10.61
CA VAL A 430 -21.85 -4.00 -9.66
C VAL A 430 -22.78 -3.03 -10.37
N ASP A 431 -23.92 -2.75 -9.76
CA ASP A 431 -24.79 -1.65 -10.15
C ASP A 431 -24.45 -0.39 -9.33
N LEU A 432 -23.93 0.63 -10.01
CA LEU A 432 -23.54 1.89 -9.39
C LEU A 432 -24.72 2.86 -9.22
N SER A 433 -25.87 2.61 -9.85
CA SER A 433 -26.99 3.55 -9.89
C SER A 433 -27.45 3.97 -8.49
N PRO A 434 -27.67 3.05 -7.53
CA PRO A 434 -28.08 3.41 -6.17
C PRO A 434 -27.07 4.29 -5.42
N LEU A 435 -25.78 4.08 -5.69
CA LEU A 435 -24.71 4.90 -5.12
C LEU A 435 -24.70 6.30 -5.74
N LEU A 436 -24.71 6.38 -7.08
CA LEU A 436 -24.58 7.64 -7.80
C LEU A 436 -25.81 8.55 -7.66
N GLU A 437 -27.01 7.98 -7.50
CA GLU A 437 -28.24 8.74 -7.23
C GLU A 437 -28.21 9.41 -5.85
N ARG A 438 -27.70 8.70 -4.83
CA ARG A 438 -27.68 9.19 -3.44
C ARG A 438 -26.46 10.02 -3.12
N MET A 439 -25.32 9.66 -3.67
CA MET A 439 -24.02 10.29 -3.41
C MET A 439 -23.26 10.51 -4.73
N PRO A 440 -23.74 11.45 -5.56
CA PRO A 440 -23.16 11.75 -6.87
C PRO A 440 -21.66 12.00 -6.77
N ARG A 441 -20.88 11.30 -7.61
CA ARG A 441 -19.42 11.40 -7.63
C ARG A 441 -18.84 11.02 -8.98
N ARG A 442 -17.68 11.58 -9.27
CA ARG A 442 -16.80 11.09 -10.33
C ARG A 442 -15.99 9.92 -9.78
N LEU A 443 -15.99 8.81 -10.50
CA LEU A 443 -15.11 7.68 -10.22
C LEU A 443 -13.91 7.73 -11.17
N THR A 444 -12.75 7.35 -10.67
CA THR A 444 -11.47 7.43 -11.38
C THR A 444 -11.40 6.31 -12.43
N PRO A 445 -11.23 6.64 -13.73
CA PRO A 445 -11.01 5.64 -14.78
C PRO A 445 -9.76 4.80 -14.51
N LEU A 446 -9.75 3.56 -15.01
CA LEU A 446 -8.66 2.61 -14.71
C LEU A 446 -7.29 3.19 -15.10
N GLU A 447 -7.21 3.73 -16.31
CA GLU A 447 -5.96 4.30 -16.85
C GLU A 447 -5.44 5.47 -16.01
N GLU A 448 -6.33 6.35 -15.55
CA GLU A 448 -5.98 7.51 -14.72
C GLU A 448 -5.43 7.06 -13.38
N GLY A 449 -6.14 6.16 -12.67
CA GLY A 449 -5.67 5.64 -11.39
C GLY A 449 -4.39 4.81 -11.51
N LEU A 450 -4.13 4.15 -12.66
CA LEU A 450 -2.85 3.48 -12.91
C LEU A 450 -1.73 4.48 -13.18
N ALA A 451 -2.03 5.58 -13.86
CA ALA A 451 -1.03 6.60 -14.19
C ALA A 451 -0.46 7.27 -12.94
N THR A 452 -1.23 7.37 -11.85
CA THR A 452 -0.75 7.98 -10.60
C THR A 452 0.46 7.27 -9.98
N TYR A 453 0.64 5.96 -10.23
CA TYR A 453 1.70 5.18 -9.57
C TYR A 453 2.49 4.20 -10.46
N LEU A 454 1.99 3.86 -11.66
CA LEU A 454 2.71 3.05 -12.63
C LEU A 454 3.41 3.88 -13.71
N ALA A 455 2.92 5.09 -13.98
CA ALA A 455 3.62 5.98 -14.91
C ALA A 455 4.97 6.39 -14.32
N PRO A 456 5.95 6.77 -15.17
CA PRO A 456 7.11 7.51 -14.71
C PRO A 456 6.64 8.75 -13.90
N PRO A 457 7.29 9.09 -12.78
CA PRO A 457 6.88 10.25 -12.00
C PRO A 457 6.89 11.50 -12.87
N THR A 458 5.80 12.24 -12.84
CA THR A 458 5.67 13.59 -13.40
C THR A 458 4.96 14.44 -12.35
N GLY A 459 5.38 15.69 -12.14
CA GLY A 459 4.85 16.58 -11.08
C GLY A 459 5.76 16.68 -9.85
N ASP A 460 5.19 16.80 -8.64
CA ASP A 460 5.89 17.04 -7.36
C ASP A 460 6.95 16.01 -6.97
N ALA A 461 7.01 14.88 -7.69
CA ALA A 461 8.11 13.93 -7.58
C ALA A 461 8.65 13.60 -8.97
N THR A 462 9.96 13.68 -9.15
CA THR A 462 10.65 13.35 -10.41
C THR A 462 11.73 12.30 -10.17
N LEU A 463 11.99 11.44 -11.17
CA LEU A 463 13.04 10.41 -11.14
C LEU A 463 13.81 10.42 -12.46
N ALA A 464 15.12 10.64 -12.42
CA ALA A 464 16.00 10.60 -13.59
C ALA A 464 17.17 9.61 -13.37
N PHE A 465 17.63 8.99 -14.47
CA PHE A 465 18.67 7.97 -14.43
C PHE A 465 19.65 8.18 -15.58
N ASP A 466 20.92 8.35 -15.23
CA ASP A 466 22.02 8.58 -16.18
C ASP A 466 23.18 7.61 -15.95
N VAL A 467 24.03 7.46 -16.96
CA VAL A 467 25.30 6.73 -16.85
C VAL A 467 26.40 7.76 -16.66
N ALA A 468 27.13 7.69 -15.56
CA ALA A 468 28.31 8.53 -15.38
C ALA A 468 29.47 7.92 -16.19
N THR A 469 29.82 8.55 -17.31
CA THR A 469 31.08 8.27 -18.00
C THR A 469 32.19 9.03 -17.30
N ASP A 470 33.01 8.33 -16.51
CA ASP A 470 34.33 8.70 -15.94
C ASP A 470 34.57 10.18 -15.48
N PRO A 471 34.90 10.47 -14.20
CA PRO A 471 34.98 11.85 -13.68
C PRO A 471 36.04 12.78 -14.31
N ALA A 472 36.91 12.29 -15.21
CA ALA A 472 38.03 13.06 -15.74
C ALA A 472 37.68 14.12 -16.82
N ARG A 473 36.41 14.39 -17.11
CA ARG A 473 36.01 15.38 -18.14
C ARG A 473 34.99 16.45 -17.72
N ALA A 474 34.75 16.64 -16.42
CA ALA A 474 33.89 17.71 -15.92
C ALA A 474 34.68 18.92 -15.38
N VAL A 475 35.63 19.44 -16.18
CA VAL A 475 36.13 20.82 -16.02
C VAL A 475 36.30 21.39 -17.42
N THR A 476 35.28 22.08 -17.92
CA THR A 476 35.33 23.21 -18.88
C THR A 476 33.93 23.41 -19.49
N ALA A 477 33.15 24.30 -18.89
CA ALA A 477 32.19 25.16 -19.57
C ALA A 477 31.63 26.20 -18.57
N GLY A 478 32.42 27.23 -18.29
CA GLY A 478 31.95 28.59 -18.05
C GLY A 478 32.62 29.47 -19.13
N PRO A 479 32.00 30.56 -19.58
CA PRO A 479 31.43 31.61 -18.74
C PRO A 479 29.90 31.67 -18.72
#